data_AF-A0A7J0G5X2-F1
#
_entry.id   AF-A0A7J0G5X2-F1
#
_cell.length_a   1.000
_cell.length_b   1.000
_cell.length_c   1.000
_cell.angle_alpha   90.00
_cell.angle_beta   90.00
_cell.angle_gamma   90.00
#
_symmetry.space_group_name_H-M   'P 1'
#
loop_
_entity.id
_entity.type
_entity.pdbx_description
1 polymer ?
#
loop_
_entity_poly.entity_id
_entity_poly.type
_entity_poly.pdbx_seq_one_letter_code
_entity_poly.pdbx_strand_id
1 'polypeptide(L)'
;MIVPRYGVFASNALHWIMERQDFNPIPYERFLIGAFDLGSDNQFYEVQLPDLSNFNNVVHILLTNLGVLNGCLCLCSGHPTITDPIDIWVMKEYNVKESWTRLISFLPTGPDLNSTTKPLAYSRCGNKVMLLDCYDTYSKLIWYDLKTKSITTILLLGEDGADICLAELLVIICCGGVVNASRGAGGVGVDVGCVTLLETI
;
A
#
# COMPACT_ATOMS: atom_id res chain seq x y z
N MET A 1 -2.31 17.88 -3.26
CA MET A 1 -3.39 16.97 -2.83
C MET A 1 -2.96 16.37 -1.49
N ILE A 2 -3.76 16.49 -0.42
CA ILE A 2 -3.44 15.79 0.85
C ILE A 2 -3.83 14.34 0.61
N VAL A 3 -2.89 13.40 0.73
CA VAL A 3 -3.22 11.97 0.79
C VAL A 3 -3.45 11.63 2.26
N PRO A 4 -4.70 11.60 2.75
CA PRO A 4 -5.00 11.20 4.12
C PRO A 4 -4.42 9.81 4.42
N ARG A 5 -3.59 9.74 5.47
CA ARG A 5 -3.10 8.47 6.03
C ARG A 5 -4.25 7.83 6.81
N TYR A 6 -5.14 7.16 6.08
CA TYR A 6 -6.28 6.50 6.69
C TYR A 6 -5.86 5.27 7.48
N GLY A 7 -6.61 5.00 8.54
CA GLY A 7 -6.46 3.74 9.26
C GLY A 7 -6.89 2.55 8.43
N VAL A 8 -6.38 1.37 8.80
CA VAL A 8 -6.79 0.10 8.19
C VAL A 8 -7.35 -0.84 9.26
N PHE A 9 -8.36 -1.61 8.89
CA PHE A 9 -8.94 -2.63 9.75
C PHE A 9 -8.33 -3.99 9.43
N ALA A 10 -7.73 -4.64 10.42
CA ALA A 10 -7.18 -5.99 10.31
C ALA A 10 -7.24 -6.66 11.69
N SER A 11 -7.39 -7.98 11.75
CA SER A 11 -7.35 -8.74 13.02
C SER A 11 -8.23 -8.15 14.13
N ASN A 12 -9.44 -7.69 13.79
CA ASN A 12 -10.39 -7.06 14.70
C ASN A 12 -9.96 -5.72 15.33
N ALA A 13 -8.92 -5.07 14.80
CA ALA A 13 -8.45 -3.77 15.27
C ALA A 13 -8.30 -2.74 14.15
N LEU A 14 -8.50 -1.47 14.49
CA LEU A 14 -8.19 -0.32 13.62
C LEU A 14 -6.74 0.10 13.85
N HIS A 15 -6.00 0.32 12.77
CA HIS A 15 -4.57 0.60 12.81
C HIS A 15 -4.24 1.92 12.13
N TRP A 16 -3.33 2.70 12.71
CA TRP A 16 -2.85 3.96 12.12
C TRP A 16 -1.34 4.10 12.30
N ILE A 17 -0.69 4.76 11.34
CA ILE A 17 0.67 5.25 11.54
C ILE A 17 0.59 6.52 12.38
N MET A 18 1.40 6.57 13.43
CA MET A 18 1.50 7.73 14.32
C MET A 18 2.96 8.15 14.46
N GLU A 19 3.18 9.40 14.82
CA GLU A 19 4.50 9.98 15.07
C GLU A 19 4.63 10.26 16.58
N ARG A 20 5.76 9.86 17.20
CA ARG A 20 6.05 10.15 18.60
C ARG A 20 6.38 11.64 18.75
N GLN A 21 5.76 12.29 19.73
CA GLN A 21 5.93 13.73 19.98
C GLN A 21 7.26 14.05 20.68
N ASP A 22 7.78 13.11 21.47
CA ASP A 22 9.01 13.28 22.25
C ASP A 22 10.22 12.89 21.40
N PHE A 23 10.87 13.90 20.81
CA PHE A 23 12.07 13.75 20.00
C PHE A 23 13.24 13.22 20.84
N ASN A 24 13.38 11.90 20.92
CA ASN A 24 14.71 11.31 20.97
C ASN A 24 15.35 11.54 19.59
N PRO A 25 16.62 11.97 19.47
CA PRO A 25 17.29 12.17 18.17
C PRO A 25 17.55 10.86 17.41
N ILE A 26 16.91 9.77 17.84
CA ILE A 26 17.04 8.44 17.31
C ILE A 26 15.91 8.24 16.26
N PRO A 27 16.24 8.26 14.97
CA PRO A 27 15.27 8.33 13.87
C PRO A 27 14.37 7.10 13.73
N TYR A 28 14.77 5.94 14.26
CA TYR A 28 13.98 4.71 14.22
C TYR A 28 12.83 4.65 15.24
N GLU A 29 12.78 5.57 16.21
CA GLU A 29 11.68 5.66 17.18
C GLU A 29 10.61 6.69 16.79
N ARG A 30 10.79 7.37 15.65
CA ARG A 30 9.92 8.47 15.21
C ARG A 30 8.49 8.03 14.96
N PHE A 31 8.29 6.86 14.36
CA PHE A 31 6.98 6.37 13.98
C PHE A 31 6.60 5.12 14.77
N LEU A 32 5.31 4.91 14.94
CA LEU A 32 4.74 3.69 15.52
C LEU A 32 3.41 3.34 14.83
N ILE A 33 2.97 2.10 14.98
CA ILE A 33 1.62 1.68 14.57
C ILE A 33 0.75 1.61 15.83
N GLY A 34 -0.24 2.49 15.90
CA GLY A 34 -1.27 2.43 16.93
C GLY A 34 -2.37 1.49 16.49
N ALA A 35 -2.90 0.70 17.41
CA ALA A 35 -4.04 -0.17 17.19
C ALA A 35 -5.11 0.10 18.25
N PHE A 36 -6.37 0.07 17.83
CA PHE A 36 -7.54 0.08 18.70
C PHE A 36 -8.34 -1.19 18.46
N ASP A 37 -8.40 -2.07 19.46
CA ASP A 37 -9.21 -3.29 19.40
C ASP A 37 -10.69 -2.92 19.36
N LEU A 38 -11.44 -3.47 18.40
CA LEU A 38 -12.91 -3.36 18.35
C LEU A 38 -13.60 -4.51 19.09
N GLY A 39 -12.83 -5.37 19.76
CA GLY A 39 -13.29 -6.44 20.63
C GLY A 39 -13.81 -5.93 21.97
N SER A 40 -14.11 -6.86 22.87
CA SER A 40 -14.84 -6.58 24.12
C SER A 40 -14.11 -5.63 25.08
N ASP A 41 -12.78 -5.54 25.03
CA ASP A 41 -12.01 -4.72 25.97
C ASP A 41 -11.70 -3.30 25.43
N ASN A 42 -11.96 -3.01 24.14
CA ASN A 42 -11.81 -1.69 23.48
C ASN A 42 -10.52 -0.94 23.87
N GLN A 43 -9.37 -1.61 23.80
CA GLN A 43 -8.10 -1.05 24.26
C GLN A 43 -7.24 -0.52 23.11
N PHE A 44 -6.49 0.53 23.44
CA PHE A 44 -5.43 1.03 22.57
C PHE A 44 -4.09 0.37 22.91
N TYR A 45 -3.34 -0.05 21.90
CA TYR A 45 -2.00 -0.61 22.06
C TYR A 45 -1.10 -0.29 20.87
N GLU A 46 0.20 -0.43 21.07
CA GLU A 46 1.19 -0.28 20.01
C GLU A 46 1.50 -1.64 19.38
N VAL A 47 1.48 -1.70 18.05
CA VAL A 47 1.94 -2.87 17.28
C VAL A 47 3.43 -2.73 17.00
N GLN A 48 4.19 -3.78 17.30
CA GLN A 48 5.62 -3.82 17.06
C GLN A 48 5.94 -3.71 15.57
N LEU A 49 6.84 -2.80 15.21
CA LEU A 49 7.32 -2.61 13.85
C LEU A 49 8.22 -3.77 13.40
N PRO A 50 8.34 -4.04 12.08
CA PRO A 50 9.37 -4.91 11.54
C PRO A 50 10.77 -4.43 11.95
N ASP A 51 11.75 -5.33 11.89
CA ASP A 51 13.14 -4.93 12.07
C ASP A 51 13.64 -4.12 10.86
N LEU A 52 13.58 -2.80 11.02
CA LEU A 52 14.03 -1.81 10.05
C LEU A 52 15.52 -1.44 10.22
N SER A 53 16.28 -2.16 11.05
CA SER A 53 17.69 -1.82 11.31
C SER A 53 18.67 -2.31 10.23
N ASN A 54 18.27 -3.26 9.39
CA ASN A 54 19.10 -3.83 8.31
C ASN A 54 19.30 -2.92 7.10
N PHE A 55 18.97 -1.63 7.19
CA PHE A 55 19.05 -0.67 6.10
C PHE A 55 20.22 0.28 6.31
N ASN A 56 21.01 0.50 5.25
CA ASN A 56 22.21 1.35 5.30
C ASN A 56 21.93 2.79 5.79
N ASN A 57 20.66 3.25 5.75
CA ASN A 57 20.23 4.59 6.14
C ASN A 57 18.93 4.56 6.97
N VAL A 58 18.91 3.82 8.08
CA VAL A 58 17.76 3.76 9.04
C VAL A 58 17.29 5.17 9.45
N VAL A 59 18.19 6.15 9.40
CA VAL A 59 17.94 7.55 9.76
C VAL A 59 16.85 8.24 8.95
N HIS A 60 16.54 7.73 7.77
CA HIS A 60 15.63 8.38 6.82
C HIS A 60 14.45 7.50 6.41
N ILE A 61 14.19 6.38 7.10
CA ILE A 61 13.02 5.55 6.80
C ILE A 61 11.75 6.31 7.18
N LEU A 62 10.80 6.38 6.25
CA LEU A 62 9.48 6.95 6.45
C LEU A 62 8.43 5.84 6.39
N LEU A 63 7.53 5.79 7.37
CA LEU A 63 6.32 4.97 7.28
C LEU A 63 5.28 5.73 6.44
N THR A 64 4.95 5.20 5.27
CA THR A 64 4.15 5.92 4.27
C THR A 64 2.69 5.51 4.32
N ASN A 65 2.41 4.21 4.41
CA ASN A 65 1.03 3.70 4.37
C ASN A 65 0.88 2.36 5.10
N LEU A 66 -0.37 2.04 5.45
CA LEU A 66 -0.79 0.71 5.87
C LEU A 66 -1.70 0.09 4.82
N GLY A 67 -1.76 -1.23 4.81
CA GLY A 67 -2.68 -1.97 3.96
C GLY A 67 -3.01 -3.33 4.55
N VAL A 68 -3.84 -4.08 3.83
CA VAL A 68 -4.23 -5.44 4.23
C VAL A 68 -4.14 -6.34 3.01
N LEU A 69 -3.44 -7.46 3.16
CA LEU A 69 -3.33 -8.48 2.11
C LEU A 69 -3.70 -9.83 2.71
N ASN A 70 -4.77 -10.45 2.19
CA ASN A 70 -5.33 -11.70 2.71
C ASN A 70 -5.53 -11.69 4.24
N GLY A 71 -6.05 -10.58 4.77
CA GLY A 71 -6.28 -10.39 6.22
C GLY A 71 -5.04 -10.05 7.03
N CYS A 72 -3.83 -10.13 6.46
CA CYS A 72 -2.59 -9.75 7.14
C CYS A 72 -2.36 -8.24 7.06
N LEU A 73 -2.00 -7.62 8.18
CA LEU A 73 -1.57 -6.23 8.24
C LEU A 73 -0.28 -6.03 7.42
N CYS A 74 -0.26 -4.98 6.61
CA CYS A 74 0.88 -4.60 5.79
C CYS A 74 1.40 -3.22 6.19
N LEU A 75 2.72 -3.05 6.14
CA LEU A 75 3.40 -1.78 6.36
C LEU A 75 4.19 -1.40 5.11
N CYS A 76 3.96 -0.19 4.61
CA CYS A 76 4.75 0.39 3.53
C CYS A 76 5.77 1.36 4.13
N SER A 77 7.03 1.16 3.77
CA SER A 77 8.14 2.02 4.16
C SER A 77 8.86 2.50 2.92
N GLY A 78 9.34 3.74 2.96
CA GLY A 78 10.15 4.31 1.90
C GLY A 78 11.22 5.24 2.45
N HIS A 79 11.88 5.94 1.54
CA HIS A 79 12.96 6.86 1.82
C HIS A 79 12.70 8.19 1.09
N PRO A 80 13.26 9.30 1.55
CA PRO A 80 13.13 10.60 0.91
C PRO A 80 13.95 10.71 -0.41
N THR A 81 14.48 9.60 -0.93
CA THR A 81 15.28 9.56 -2.16
C THR A 81 14.68 8.57 -3.15
N ILE A 82 14.79 8.86 -4.45
CA ILE A 82 14.37 7.94 -5.51
C ILE A 82 15.34 6.76 -5.71
N THR A 83 16.52 6.82 -5.09
CA THR A 83 17.57 5.80 -5.23
C THR A 83 17.43 4.67 -4.22
N ASP A 84 16.57 4.86 -3.21
CA ASP A 84 16.28 3.88 -2.19
C ASP A 84 14.93 3.20 -2.46
N PRO A 85 14.79 1.91 -2.10
CA PRO A 85 13.59 1.15 -2.41
C PRO A 85 12.40 1.54 -1.53
N ILE A 86 11.21 1.40 -2.10
CA ILE A 86 9.95 1.25 -1.36
C ILE A 86 9.81 -0.23 -1.00
N ASP A 87 9.60 -0.48 0.28
CA ASP A 87 9.44 -1.81 0.84
C ASP A 87 8.01 -1.99 1.38
N ILE A 88 7.40 -3.15 1.09
CA ILE A 88 6.12 -3.55 1.67
C ILE A 88 6.34 -4.81 2.50
N TRP A 89 6.04 -4.68 3.78
CA TRP A 89 6.11 -5.72 4.79
C TRP A 89 4.73 -6.30 5.05
N VAL A 90 4.67 -7.59 5.35
CA VAL A 90 3.44 -8.30 5.74
C VAL A 90 3.66 -9.04 7.05
N MET A 91 2.78 -8.78 8.02
CA MET A 91 2.75 -9.47 9.32
C MET A 91 1.97 -10.78 9.17
N LYS A 92 2.69 -11.91 9.12
CA LYS A 92 2.07 -13.22 8.88
C LYS A 92 1.26 -13.71 10.08
N GLU A 93 1.70 -13.37 11.29
CA GLU A 93 1.02 -13.68 12.54
C GLU A 93 0.78 -12.38 13.29
N TYR A 94 -0.49 -12.10 13.58
CA TYR A 94 -0.85 -10.80 14.12
C TYR A 94 -0.19 -10.53 15.48
N ASN A 95 0.36 -9.33 15.63
CA ASN A 95 1.09 -8.85 16.80
C ASN A 95 2.36 -9.65 17.17
N VAL A 96 2.89 -10.47 16.25
CA VAL A 96 4.17 -11.17 16.41
C VAL A 96 5.23 -10.46 15.57
N LYS A 97 6.20 -9.79 16.22
CA LYS A 97 7.23 -8.99 15.57
C LYS A 97 8.04 -9.80 14.56
N GLU A 98 8.42 -11.01 14.91
CA GLU A 98 9.26 -11.90 14.11
C GLU A 98 8.52 -12.43 12.86
N SER A 99 7.19 -12.27 12.81
CA SER A 99 6.36 -12.70 11.68
C SER A 99 6.33 -11.69 10.53
N TRP A 100 6.87 -10.49 10.73
CA TRP A 100 7.02 -9.52 9.67
C TRP A 100 7.97 -10.05 8.60
N THR A 101 7.50 -10.07 7.36
CA THR A 101 8.28 -10.50 6.20
C THR A 101 8.22 -9.43 5.12
N ARG A 102 9.38 -9.05 4.58
CA ARG A 102 9.43 -8.15 3.42
C ARG A 102 8.96 -8.90 2.18
N LEU A 103 7.80 -8.52 1.67
CA LEU A 103 7.18 -9.17 0.52
C LEU A 103 7.65 -8.53 -0.80
N ILE A 104 7.68 -7.21 -0.83
CA ILE A 104 7.95 -6.39 -2.02
C ILE A 104 9.06 -5.39 -1.69
N SER A 105 9.93 -5.18 -2.67
CA SER A 105 10.97 -4.16 -2.65
C SER A 105 11.18 -3.70 -4.10
N PHE A 106 11.04 -2.39 -4.36
CA PHE A 106 11.28 -1.81 -5.69
C PHE A 106 11.66 -0.33 -5.62
N LEU A 107 12.36 0.16 -6.63
CA LEU A 107 12.68 1.58 -6.73
C LEU A 107 11.46 2.40 -7.20
N PRO A 108 11.24 3.61 -6.68
CA PRO A 108 10.19 4.51 -7.16
C PRO A 108 10.16 4.61 -8.69
N THR A 109 8.96 4.54 -9.27
CA THR A 109 8.78 4.51 -10.74
C THR A 109 8.54 5.89 -11.36
N GLY A 110 8.59 6.96 -10.57
CA GLY A 110 8.26 8.32 -10.96
C GLY A 110 9.33 9.31 -10.50
N PRO A 111 9.35 10.52 -11.06
CA PRO A 111 10.33 11.54 -10.71
C PRO A 111 10.09 12.17 -9.34
N ASP A 112 8.88 12.06 -8.79
CA ASP A 112 8.54 12.75 -7.55
C ASP A 112 9.00 11.98 -6.32
N LEU A 113 9.59 12.72 -5.39
CA LEU A 113 10.14 12.20 -4.13
C LEU A 113 9.05 11.87 -3.09
N ASN A 114 7.85 12.42 -3.27
CA ASN A 114 6.72 12.26 -2.35
C ASN A 114 5.70 11.23 -2.87
N SER A 115 6.17 10.02 -3.18
CA SER A 115 5.25 8.92 -3.51
C SER A 115 4.84 8.13 -2.27
N THR A 116 3.59 7.68 -2.26
CA THR A 116 3.10 6.71 -1.27
C THR A 116 2.51 5.51 -2.01
N THR A 117 2.92 4.32 -1.61
CA THR A 117 2.39 3.09 -2.20
C THR A 117 1.48 2.40 -1.19
N LYS A 118 0.35 1.87 -1.67
CA LYS A 118 -0.60 1.09 -0.87
C LYS A 118 -0.88 -0.27 -1.51
N PRO A 119 -0.71 -1.39 -0.79
CA PRO A 119 -1.11 -2.69 -1.28
C PRO A 119 -2.62 -2.84 -1.23
N LEU A 120 -3.19 -3.35 -2.32
CA LEU A 120 -4.64 -3.51 -2.47
C LEU A 120 -5.08 -4.97 -2.42
N ALA A 121 -4.45 -5.84 -3.21
CA ALA A 121 -4.86 -7.23 -3.32
C ALA A 121 -3.79 -8.13 -3.95
N TYR A 122 -3.88 -9.44 -3.72
CA TYR A 122 -3.20 -10.42 -4.57
C TYR A 122 -3.99 -10.67 -5.86
N SER A 123 -3.28 -10.99 -6.93
CA SER A 123 -3.87 -11.65 -8.09
C SER A 123 -4.49 -12.99 -7.70
N ARG A 124 -5.43 -13.50 -8.51
CA ARG A 124 -6.07 -14.80 -8.30
C ARG A 124 -5.07 -15.95 -8.08
N CYS A 125 -3.97 -15.97 -8.83
CA CYS A 125 -2.95 -17.02 -8.73
C CYS A 125 -1.92 -16.75 -7.61
N GLY A 126 -2.06 -15.66 -6.87
CA GLY A 126 -1.14 -15.27 -5.79
C GLY A 126 0.27 -14.88 -6.22
N ASN A 127 0.57 -14.83 -7.53
CA ASN A 127 1.91 -14.51 -8.04
C ASN A 127 2.17 -13.02 -8.25
N LYS A 128 1.12 -12.18 -8.25
CA LYS A 128 1.22 -10.72 -8.34
C LYS A 128 0.47 -10.04 -7.20
N VAL A 129 0.90 -8.82 -6.87
CA VAL A 129 0.23 -7.93 -5.93
C VAL A 129 -0.13 -6.63 -6.65
N MET A 130 -1.37 -6.20 -6.50
CA MET A 130 -1.85 -4.92 -7.01
C MET A 130 -1.51 -3.83 -6.00
N LEU A 131 -0.86 -2.78 -6.48
CA LEU A 131 -0.46 -1.63 -5.67
C LEU A 131 -1.09 -0.38 -6.28
N LEU A 132 -1.53 0.52 -5.41
CA LEU A 132 -1.84 1.90 -5.76
C LEU A 132 -0.63 2.75 -5.41
N ASP A 133 0.02 3.32 -6.41
CA ASP A 133 1.20 4.17 -6.26
C ASP A 133 0.78 5.63 -6.48
N CYS A 134 0.66 6.37 -5.39
CA CYS A 134 0.13 7.74 -5.35
C CYS A 134 1.26 8.76 -5.36
N TYR A 135 1.19 9.72 -6.26
CA TYR A 135 2.06 10.89 -6.35
C TYR A 135 1.25 12.17 -6.09
N ASP A 136 1.94 13.30 -5.99
CA ASP A 136 1.30 14.59 -5.70
C ASP A 136 0.29 15.02 -6.78
N THR A 137 0.52 14.61 -8.04
CA THR A 137 -0.23 15.06 -9.22
C THR A 137 -0.96 13.95 -9.96
N TYR A 138 -0.57 12.69 -9.77
CA TYR A 138 -1.19 11.54 -10.43
C TYR A 138 -1.09 10.30 -9.54
N SER A 139 -1.82 9.25 -9.89
CA SER A 139 -1.66 7.93 -9.26
C SER A 139 -1.55 6.86 -10.33
N LYS A 140 -0.89 5.75 -10.00
CA LYS A 140 -0.79 4.58 -10.87
C LYS A 140 -1.39 3.38 -10.16
N LEU A 141 -2.21 2.63 -10.88
CA LEU A 141 -2.53 1.27 -10.50
C LEU A 141 -1.53 0.33 -11.17
N ILE A 142 -0.75 -0.41 -10.38
CA ILE A 142 0.34 -1.25 -10.88
C ILE A 142 0.20 -2.69 -10.40
N TRP A 143 0.65 -3.63 -11.23
CA TRP A 143 0.97 -4.99 -10.81
C TRP A 143 2.44 -5.10 -10.47
N TYR A 144 2.74 -5.68 -9.31
CA TYR A 144 4.07 -6.18 -8.98
C TYR A 144 4.09 -7.70 -9.05
N ASP A 145 4.94 -8.27 -9.90
CA ASP A 145 5.13 -9.72 -9.99
C ASP A 145 6.13 -10.20 -8.93
N LEU A 146 5.68 -11.07 -8.03
CA LEU A 146 6.47 -11.53 -6.88
C LEU A 146 7.65 -12.42 -7.30
N LYS A 147 7.58 -13.07 -8.46
CA LYS A 147 8.62 -13.97 -8.96
C LYS A 147 9.67 -13.20 -9.74
N THR A 148 9.26 -12.41 -10.72
CA THR A 148 10.18 -11.65 -11.59
C THR A 148 10.62 -10.33 -10.97
N LYS A 149 9.95 -9.87 -9.92
CA LYS A 149 10.17 -8.56 -9.27
C LYS A 149 9.93 -7.39 -10.22
N SER A 150 9.12 -7.60 -11.27
CA SER A 150 8.83 -6.59 -12.29
C SER A 150 7.52 -5.86 -12.01
N ILE A 151 7.48 -4.60 -12.42
CA ILE A 151 6.29 -3.74 -12.32
C ILE A 151 5.64 -3.62 -13.69
N THR A 152 4.30 -3.62 -13.71
CA THR A 152 3.51 -3.32 -14.90
C THR A 152 2.42 -2.33 -14.53
N THR A 153 2.43 -1.16 -15.16
CA THR A 153 1.37 -0.17 -15.00
C THR A 153 0.12 -0.63 -15.73
N ILE A 154 -1.01 -0.64 -15.01
CA ILE A 154 -2.33 -1.01 -15.54
C ILE A 154 -3.09 0.24 -15.94
N LEU A 155 -3.11 1.24 -15.06
CA LEU A 155 -3.89 2.45 -15.21
C LEU A 155 -3.12 3.64 -14.64
N LEU A 156 -3.20 4.75 -15.34
CA LEU A 156 -2.70 6.05 -14.91
C LEU A 156 -3.91 6.94 -14.61
N LEU A 157 -3.88 7.60 -13.47
CA LEU A 157 -4.99 8.33 -12.87
C LEU A 157 -4.57 9.78 -12.64
N GLY A 158 -5.39 10.74 -13.05
CA GLY A 158 -5.19 12.16 -12.70
C GLY A 158 -4.28 12.98 -13.62
N GLU A 159 -3.80 12.46 -14.76
CA GLU A 159 -3.01 13.27 -15.71
C GLU A 159 -3.77 14.49 -16.27
N ASP A 160 -5.10 14.48 -16.27
CA ASP A 160 -5.95 15.58 -16.78
C ASP A 160 -6.53 16.49 -15.68
N GLY A 161 -5.99 16.44 -14.45
CA GLY A 161 -6.48 17.27 -13.32
C GLY A 161 -7.82 16.80 -12.72
N ALA A 162 -8.24 15.58 -13.03
CA ALA A 162 -9.38 14.94 -12.37
C ALA A 162 -8.93 14.27 -11.06
N ASP A 163 -9.44 14.75 -9.93
CA ASP A 163 -9.37 14.05 -8.65
C ASP A 163 -10.18 12.76 -8.76
N ILE A 164 -9.52 11.60 -8.83
CA ILE A 164 -10.21 10.30 -8.74
C ILE A 164 -10.34 9.96 -7.26
N CYS A 165 -11.57 9.99 -6.76
CA CYS A 165 -11.83 9.66 -5.36
C CYS A 165 -11.55 8.17 -5.11
N LEU A 166 -11.08 7.79 -3.92
CA LEU A 166 -10.93 6.38 -3.52
C LEU A 166 -12.23 5.58 -3.68
N ALA A 167 -13.40 6.23 -3.53
CA ALA A 167 -14.69 5.61 -3.79
C ALA A 167 -14.89 5.27 -5.27
N GLU A 168 -14.44 6.14 -6.18
CA GLU A 168 -14.47 5.89 -7.63
C GLU A 168 -13.49 4.80 -8.02
N LEU A 169 -12.32 4.77 -7.38
CA LEU A 169 -11.35 3.68 -7.55
C LEU A 169 -11.93 2.34 -7.05
N LEU A 170 -12.62 2.35 -5.90
CA LEU A 170 -13.31 1.17 -5.39
C LEU A 170 -14.41 0.72 -6.36
N VAL A 171 -15.18 1.63 -6.95
CA VAL A 171 -16.17 1.31 -7.99
C VAL A 171 -15.50 0.72 -9.23
N ILE A 172 -14.37 1.27 -9.69
CA ILE A 172 -13.60 0.73 -10.83
C ILE A 172 -13.10 -0.69 -10.52
N ILE A 173 -12.57 -0.92 -9.31
CA ILE A 173 -12.03 -2.21 -8.88
C ILE A 173 -13.17 -3.23 -8.62
N CYS A 174 -14.29 -2.81 -8.05
CA CYS A 174 -15.47 -3.63 -7.74
C CYS A 174 -16.31 -3.99 -8.96
N CYS A 175 -16.41 -3.10 -9.95
CA CYS A 175 -17.26 -3.32 -11.13
C CYS A 175 -16.54 -4.03 -12.29
N GLY A 176 -15.26 -4.40 -12.14
CA GLY A 176 -14.48 -5.07 -13.20
C GLY A 176 -14.34 -4.26 -14.50
N GLY A 177 -14.71 -2.98 -14.48
CA GLY A 177 -14.75 -2.11 -15.64
C GLY A 177 -13.47 -1.30 -15.74
N VAL A 178 -12.44 -1.84 -16.38
CA VAL A 178 -11.41 -0.98 -16.98
C VAL A 178 -12.08 -0.29 -18.16
N VAL A 179 -12.68 0.88 -17.94
CA VAL A 179 -13.20 1.72 -19.04
C VAL A 179 -11.99 2.42 -19.65
N ASN A 180 -11.43 1.81 -20.70
CA ASN A 180 -10.53 2.54 -21.58
C ASN A 180 -11.36 3.55 -22.39
N ALA A 181 -11.11 4.84 -22.18
CA ALA A 181 -11.44 5.84 -23.17
C ALA A 181 -10.43 5.74 -24.31
N SER A 182 -10.77 4.99 -25.37
CA SER A 182 -10.13 5.18 -26.68
C SER A 182 -11.20 5.33 -27.75
N ARG A 183 -11.12 6.44 -28.49
CA ARG A 183 -11.84 6.59 -29.77
C ARG A 183 -11.04 5.84 -30.83
N GLY A 184 -11.66 4.86 -31.48
CA GLY A 184 -11.14 4.28 -32.71
C GLY A 184 -11.85 2.98 -33.09
N ALA A 185 -12.57 3.00 -34.22
CA ALA A 185 -13.40 1.93 -34.73
C ALA A 185 -12.61 0.63 -35.05
N GLY A 186 -13.24 -0.51 -34.77
CA GLY A 186 -12.78 -1.84 -35.19
C GLY A 186 -12.44 -2.73 -34.02
N GLY A 187 -13.38 -3.60 -33.64
CA GLY A 187 -13.30 -4.42 -32.43
C GLY A 187 -12.17 -5.44 -32.42
N VAL A 188 -11.66 -5.72 -31.22
CA VAL A 188 -10.94 -6.94 -30.87
C VAL A 188 -11.32 -7.29 -29.43
N GLY A 189 -11.63 -8.57 -29.19
CA GLY A 189 -12.11 -9.08 -27.91
C GLY A 189 -11.12 -8.91 -26.77
N VAL A 190 -11.66 -8.64 -25.59
CA VAL A 190 -10.92 -8.48 -24.33
C VAL A 190 -11.21 -9.70 -23.48
N ASP A 191 -10.16 -10.43 -23.11
CA ASP A 191 -10.24 -11.51 -22.12
C ASP A 191 -10.36 -10.89 -20.73
N VAL A 192 -11.55 -10.99 -20.15
CA VAL A 192 -11.92 -10.35 -18.88
C VAL A 192 -11.53 -11.29 -17.74
N GLY A 193 -10.29 -11.17 -17.27
CA GLY A 193 -9.85 -11.82 -16.04
C GLY A 193 -10.62 -11.24 -14.84
N CYS A 194 -11.74 -11.87 -14.49
CA CYS A 194 -12.63 -11.47 -13.41
C CYS A 194 -11.87 -11.32 -12.08
N VAL A 195 -11.73 -10.09 -11.59
CA VAL A 195 -11.27 -9.78 -10.24
C VAL A 195 -12.47 -10.01 -9.31
N THR A 196 -12.44 -11.07 -8.50
CA THR A 196 -13.38 -11.20 -7.38
C THR A 196 -12.85 -10.36 -6.22
N LEU A 197 -13.52 -9.25 -5.91
CA LEU A 197 -13.50 -8.76 -4.53
C LEU A 197 -14.25 -9.78 -3.68
N LEU A 198 -13.59 -10.29 -2.65
CA LEU A 198 -14.32 -10.89 -1.54
C LEU A 198 -15.04 -9.74 -0.84
N GLU A 199 -16.36 -9.81 -0.85
CA GLU A 199 -17.24 -8.99 -0.03
C GLU A 199 -16.79 -9.14 1.43
N THR A 200 -16.35 -8.05 2.05
CA THR A 200 -16.12 -8.00 3.49
C THR A 200 -17.49 -7.78 4.15
N ILE A 201 -18.05 -8.84 4.71
CA ILE A 201 -19.03 -8.76 5.81
C ILE A 201 -18.27 -8.99 7.11
#